data_AF-A0A7C6X035-F1
#
_entry.id   AF-A0A7C6X035-F1
#
_cell.length_a   1.000
_cell.length_b   1.000
_cell.length_c   1.000
_cell.angle_alpha   90.00
_cell.angle_beta   90.00
_cell.angle_gamma   90.00
#
_symmetry.space_group_name_H-M   'P 1'
#
loop_
_entity.id
_entity.type
_entity.pdbx_description
1 polymer ?
#
loop_
_entity_poly.entity_id
_entity_poly.type
_entity_poly.pdbx_seq_one_letter_code
_entity_poly.pdbx_strand_id
1 'polypeptide(L)' 'TGVSAIIVAGGANPAHETVLKADEEGIPLLTTSRPSFEVAGMLYHMGIRGRVKE' A
#
# COMPACT_ATOMS: atom_id res chain seq x y z
N THR A 1 -12.04 -11.79 -0.18
CA THR A 1 -10.76 -11.33 0.42
C THR A 1 -10.59 -9.86 0.09
N GLY A 2 -10.64 -8.98 1.09
CA GLY A 2 -10.50 -7.53 0.91
C GLY A 2 -9.04 -7.06 0.86
N VAL A 3 -8.86 -5.75 0.71
CA VAL A 3 -7.54 -5.09 0.78
C VAL A 3 -7.13 -4.96 2.24
N SER A 4 -5.90 -5.35 2.59
CA SER A 4 -5.39 -5.24 3.96
C SER A 4 -4.76 -3.89 4.28
N ALA A 5 -4.15 -3.23 3.29
CA ALA A 5 -3.54 -1.90 3.39
C ALA A 5 -3.21 -1.35 2.00
N ILE A 6 -2.98 -0.05 1.91
CA ILE A 6 -2.49 0.66 0.71
C ILE A 6 -1.21 1.41 1.07
N ILE A 7 -0.19 1.34 0.21
CA ILE A 7 1.06 2.09 0.37
C ILE A 7 1.27 2.98 -0.85
N VAL A 8 1.36 4.29 -0.65
CA VAL A 8 1.74 5.28 -1.66
C VAL A 8 3.26 5.45 -1.61
N ALA A 9 3.94 4.91 -2.61
CA ALA A 9 5.41 4.96 -2.73
C ALA A 9 5.88 6.15 -3.59
N GLY A 10 7.19 6.38 -3.59
CA GLY A 10 7.83 7.40 -4.43
C GLY A 10 7.62 8.85 -3.98
N GLY A 11 7.20 9.07 -2.74
CA GLY A 11 7.05 10.40 -2.15
C GLY A 11 5.80 11.16 -2.61
N ALA A 12 4.88 10.50 -3.31
CA ALA A 12 3.59 11.07 -3.64
C ALA A 12 2.68 11.14 -2.39
N ASN A 13 1.91 12.21 -2.29
CA ASN A 13 0.86 12.34 -1.29
C ASN A 13 -0.48 11.91 -1.91
N PRO A 14 -1.27 11.06 -1.24
CA PRO A 14 -2.61 10.73 -1.70
C PRO A 14 -3.50 11.97 -1.71
N ALA A 15 -4.46 12.01 -2.63
CA ALA A 15 -5.49 13.05 -2.64
C ALA A 15 -6.34 12.96 -1.37
N HIS A 16 -6.87 14.10 -0.91
CA HIS A 16 -7.69 14.17 0.31
C HIS A 16 -8.89 13.21 0.28
N GLU A 17 -9.57 13.11 -0.86
CA GLU A 17 -10.66 12.15 -1.08
C GLU A 17 -10.23 10.68 -0.92
N THR A 18 -8.99 10.33 -1.28
CA THR A 18 -8.43 8.99 -1.07
C THR A 18 -8.20 8.70 0.41
N VAL A 19 -7.75 9.71 1.17
CA VAL A 19 -7.56 9.60 2.63
C VAL A 19 -8.91 9.38 3.32
N LEU A 20 -9.91 10.20 3.00
CA LEU A 20 -11.27 10.04 3.54
C LEU A 20 -11.84 8.66 3.21
N LYS A 21 -11.68 8.21 1.96
CA LYS A 21 -12.22 6.91 1.56
C LYS A 21 -11.52 5.74 2.28
N ALA A 22 -10.22 5.83 2.49
CA ALA A 22 -9.48 4.82 3.25
C ALA A 22 -9.94 4.76 4.72
N ASP A 23 -10.22 5.91 5.33
CA ASP A 23 -10.77 6.01 6.69
C ASP A 23 -12.18 5.40 6.79
N GLU A 24 -13.08 5.76 5.86
CA GLU A 24 -14.44 5.20 5.76
C GLU A 24 -14.44 3.66 5.64
N GLU A 25 -13.52 3.11 4.85
CA GLU A 25 -13.39 1.67 4.61
C GLU A 25 -12.56 0.96 5.69
N GLY A 26 -11.96 1.70 6.64
CA GLY A 26 -11.09 1.16 7.67
C GLY A 26 -9.80 0.53 7.13
N ILE A 27 -9.30 1.02 5.98
CA ILE A 27 -8.10 0.51 5.31
C ILE A 27 -6.90 1.39 5.68
N PRO A 28 -5.82 0.83 6.25
CA PRO A 28 -4.59 1.58 6.49
C PRO A 28 -4.00 2.17 5.19
N LEU A 29 -3.78 3.48 5.17
CA LEU A 29 -3.13 4.21 4.08
C LEU A 29 -1.78 4.76 4.55
N LEU A 30 -0.69 4.21 4.00
CA LEU A 30 0.68 4.55 4.36
C LEU A 30 1.36 5.31 3.22
N THR A 31 2.31 6.19 3.54
CA THR A 31 3.13 6.90 2.55
C THR A 31 4.63 6.69 2.80
N THR A 32 5.43 6.68 1.74
CA THR A 32 6.89 6.61 1.83
C THR A 32 7.56 7.28 0.63
N SER A 33 8.74 7.85 0.84
CA SER A 33 9.59 8.38 -0.23
C SER A 33 10.36 7.31 -1.00
N ARG A 34 10.36 6.05 -0.53
CA ARG A 34 11.07 4.94 -1.17
C ARG A 34 10.44 4.59 -2.53
N PRO A 35 11.24 4.21 -3.55
CA PRO A 35 10.72 3.72 -4.81
C PRO A 35 9.88 2.44 -4.64
N SER A 36 8.88 2.25 -5.50
CA SER A 36 7.93 1.12 -5.40
C SER A 36 8.61 -0.26 -5.42
N PHE A 37 9.70 -0.42 -6.19
CA PHE A 37 10.43 -1.69 -6.25
C PHE A 37 11.13 -2.05 -4.92
N GLU A 38 11.61 -1.05 -4.18
CA GLU A 38 12.24 -1.24 -2.87
C GLU A 38 11.17 -1.64 -1.85
N VAL A 39 10.03 -0.94 -1.84
CA VAL A 39 8.88 -1.27 -0.99
C VAL A 39 8.41 -2.71 -1.25
N ALA A 40 8.27 -3.10 -2.52
CA ALA A 40 7.89 -4.46 -2.89
C ALA A 40 8.92 -5.50 -2.40
N GLY A 41 10.21 -5.22 -2.55
CA GLY A 41 11.29 -6.08 -2.05
C GLY A 41 11.28 -6.23 -0.53
N MET A 42 11.06 -5.15 0.21
CA MET A 42 10.91 -5.17 1.67
C MET A 42 9.74 -6.06 2.10
N LEU A 43 8.56 -5.86 1.49
CA LEU A 43 7.37 -6.67 1.78
C LEU A 43 7.63 -8.16 1.48
N TYR A 44 8.28 -8.46 0.37
CA TYR A 44 8.64 -9.83 0.01
C TYR A 44 9.59 -10.47 1.03
N HIS A 45 10.62 -9.76 1.49
CA HIS A 45 11.54 -10.23 2.52
C HIS A 45 10.87 -10.43 3.88
N MET A 46 9.79 -9.69 4.17
CA MET A 46 8.94 -9.90 5.35
C MET A 46 7.97 -11.08 5.21
N GLY A 47 7.96 -11.77 4.06
CA GLY A 47 7.08 -12.90 3.79
C GLY A 47 5.72 -12.51 3.20
N ILE A 48 5.47 -11.23 2.92
CA ILE A 48 4.26 -10.77 2.24
C ILE A 48 4.46 -10.98 0.74
N ARG A 49 3.76 -11.98 0.19
CA ARG A 49 3.91 -12.38 -1.22
C ARG A 49 2.64 -12.08 -2.00
N GLY A 50 2.81 -11.78 -3.28
CA GLY A 50 1.69 -11.68 -4.22
C GLY A 50 0.99 -13.03 -4.40
N ARG A 51 -0.33 -13.01 -4.56
CA ARG A 51 -1.10 -14.20 -4.95
C ARG A 51 -1.14 -14.28 -6.46
N VAL A 52 -0.72 -15.41 -7.02
CA VAL A 52 -1.02 -15.74 -8.42
C VAL A 52 -2.46 -16.24 -8.42
N LYS A 53 -3.35 -15.62 -9.21
CA LYS A 53 -4.63 -16.25 -9.53
C LYS A 53 -4.34 -17.34 -10.57
N GLU A 54 -4.61 -18.59 -10.20
CA GLU A 54 -4.76 -19.69 -11.15
C GLU A 54 -6.08 -19.53 -11.93
#